data_AF-A0A2G5KIP5-F1
#
_entry.id   AF-A0A2G5KIP5-F1
#
_cell.length_a   1.000
_cell.length_b   1.000
_cell.length_c   1.000
_cell.angle_alpha   90.00
_cell.angle_beta   90.00
_cell.angle_gamma   90.00
#
_symmetry.space_group_name_H-M   'P 1'
#
loop_
_entity.id
_entity.type
_entity.pdbx_description
1 polymer ?
#
loop_
_entity_poly.entity_id
_entity_poly.type
_entity_poly.pdbx_seq_one_letter_code
_entity_poly.pdbx_strand_id
1 'polypeptide(L)'
;MIYGRREEFDKDKNLKQKRGALMNNDQVLMSYDRIKPKFLNNYITCNVKNGKFIAKNLSPIYKIGPYEDDMYNVTNLVEAVDNTEYLTDERKVFLKEKIPYCLEYFKAEKNGVDVQITRNGREFQTDE
;
A
#
# COMPACT_ATOMS: atom_id res chain seq x y z
N MET A 1 0.16 -20.26 5.56
CA MET A 1 1.04 -19.79 6.66
C MET A 1 1.40 -20.98 7.52
N ILE A 2 2.68 -21.19 7.85
CA ILE A 2 3.10 -22.27 8.77
C ILE A 2 3.48 -21.64 10.11
N TYR A 3 2.94 -22.20 11.19
CA TYR A 3 3.33 -21.87 12.56
C TYR A 3 4.71 -22.49 12.85
N GLY A 4 5.69 -21.66 13.23
CA GLY A 4 7.06 -22.07 13.52
C GLY A 4 8.13 -21.13 12.97
N ARG A 5 9.31 -21.15 13.57
CA ARG A 5 10.49 -20.36 13.14
C ARG A 5 11.24 -21.10 12.05
N ARG A 6 11.89 -20.39 11.11
CA ARG A 6 12.68 -21.01 10.04
C ARG A 6 13.75 -21.97 10.59
N GLU A 7 14.41 -21.59 11.67
CA GLU A 7 15.45 -22.41 12.29
C GLU A 7 14.96 -23.79 12.70
N GLU A 8 13.68 -23.93 13.07
CA GLU A 8 13.07 -25.22 13.42
C GLU A 8 12.95 -26.13 12.19
N PHE A 9 12.70 -25.54 11.00
CA PHE A 9 12.63 -26.25 9.73
C PHE A 9 14.01 -26.51 9.10
N ASP A 10 15.00 -25.67 9.36
CA ASP A 10 16.35 -25.85 8.84
C ASP A 10 17.13 -26.93 9.64
N LYS A 11 16.80 -27.12 10.91
CA LYS A 11 17.43 -28.14 11.79
C LYS A 11 16.81 -29.53 11.68
N ASP A 12 15.57 -29.66 11.22
CA ASP A 12 14.86 -30.94 11.09
C ASP A 12 14.58 -31.31 9.62
N LYS A 13 15.26 -32.37 9.14
CA LYS A 13 15.10 -32.90 7.78
C LYS A 13 13.66 -33.30 7.44
N ASN A 14 12.90 -33.84 8.39
CA ASN A 14 11.53 -34.30 8.15
C ASN A 14 10.58 -33.11 7.94
N LEU A 15 10.73 -32.05 8.74
CA LEU A 15 9.94 -30.83 8.60
C LEU A 15 10.30 -30.07 7.32
N LYS A 16 11.57 -30.06 6.93
CA LYS A 16 12.04 -29.47 5.67
C LYS A 16 11.41 -30.14 4.45
N GLN A 17 11.32 -31.47 4.45
CA GLN A 17 10.75 -32.23 3.35
C GLN A 17 9.23 -32.03 3.24
N LYS A 18 8.51 -32.01 4.37
CA LYS A 18 7.08 -31.66 4.41
C LYS A 18 6.82 -30.24 3.92
N ARG A 19 7.69 -29.28 4.27
CA ARG A 19 7.61 -27.90 3.76
C ARG A 19 7.80 -27.83 2.25
N GLY A 20 8.76 -28.58 1.70
CA GLY A 20 9.00 -28.65 0.26
C GLY A 20 7.82 -29.26 -0.50
N ALA A 21 7.19 -30.29 0.04
CA ALA A 21 6.02 -30.93 -0.57
C ALA A 21 4.76 -30.03 -0.60
N LEU A 22 4.67 -29.03 0.28
CA LEU A 22 3.58 -28.08 0.34
C LEU A 22 3.81 -26.83 -0.55
N MET A 23 5.00 -26.68 -1.14
CA MET A 23 5.29 -25.57 -2.05
C MET A 23 4.79 -25.89 -3.46
N ASN A 24 3.72 -25.21 -3.89
CA ASN A 24 3.33 -25.13 -5.29
C ASN A 24 4.04 -23.94 -5.97
N ASN A 25 4.25 -24.01 -7.28
CA ASN A 25 4.94 -22.97 -8.05
C ASN A 25 4.31 -21.58 -7.92
N ASP A 26 3.00 -21.52 -7.67
CA ASP A 26 2.24 -20.25 -7.58
C ASP A 26 2.03 -19.76 -6.15
N GLN A 27 2.60 -20.43 -5.14
CA GLN A 27 2.36 -20.08 -3.74
C GLN A 27 3.65 -19.98 -2.92
N VAL A 28 3.86 -18.81 -2.32
CA VAL A 28 4.99 -18.57 -1.42
C VAL A 28 4.61 -18.95 0.01
N LEU A 29 5.33 -19.93 0.54
CA LEU A 29 5.16 -20.41 1.90
C LEU A 29 5.88 -19.53 2.92
N MET A 30 5.12 -18.64 3.58
CA MET A 30 5.62 -17.75 4.63
C MET A 30 5.59 -18.40 6.02
N SER A 31 6.72 -18.31 6.73
CA SER A 31 6.88 -18.61 8.16
C SER A 31 6.53 -17.36 8.99
N TYR A 32 6.11 -17.54 10.25
CA TYR A 32 5.80 -16.42 11.15
C TYR A 32 6.97 -15.45 11.35
N ASP A 33 8.21 -15.94 11.37
CA ASP A 33 9.42 -15.12 11.53
C ASP A 33 9.72 -14.18 10.34
N ARG A 34 9.08 -14.39 9.18
CA ARG A 34 9.19 -13.53 8.00
C ARG A 34 8.23 -12.35 8.03
N ILE A 35 7.29 -12.35 8.98
CA ILE A 35 6.45 -11.18 9.27
C ILE A 35 7.34 -10.19 10.03
N LYS A 36 8.28 -9.56 9.33
CA LYS A 36 8.93 -8.36 9.85
C LYS A 36 7.92 -7.23 9.71
N PRO A 37 7.65 -6.44 10.77
CA PRO A 37 6.92 -5.20 10.61
C PRO A 37 7.73 -4.35 9.63
N LYS A 38 7.26 -4.26 8.38
CA LYS A 38 7.72 -3.19 7.51
C LYS A 38 7.17 -1.92 8.16
N PHE A 39 8.06 -1.01 8.55
CA PHE A 39 7.66 0.34 8.93
C PHE A 39 7.15 1.06 7.67
N LEU A 40 5.93 0.71 7.25
CA LEU A 40 5.22 1.42 6.21
C LEU A 40 4.66 2.66 6.89
N ASN A 41 4.95 3.83 6.34
CA ASN A 41 4.53 5.11 6.95
C ASN A 41 3.05 5.41 6.69
N ASN A 42 2.40 4.66 5.78
CA ASN A 42 1.07 4.94 5.27
C ASN A 42 0.11 3.79 5.59
N TYR A 43 -0.35 3.74 6.83
CA TYR A 43 -1.42 2.81 7.23
C TYR A 43 -2.79 3.41 6.90
N ILE A 44 -3.65 2.59 6.32
CA ILE A 44 -5.04 2.93 6.00
C ILE A 44 -5.94 1.87 6.61
N THR A 45 -7.02 2.30 7.26
CA THR A 45 -8.11 1.41 7.63
C THR A 45 -9.06 1.32 6.46
N CYS A 46 -9.29 0.11 5.93
CA CYS A 46 -10.17 -0.10 4.79
C CYS A 46 -11.15 -1.25 5.03
N ASN A 47 -12.29 -1.18 4.34
CA ASN A 47 -13.20 -2.30 4.16
C ASN A 47 -12.93 -2.94 2.81
N VAL A 48 -13.00 -4.26 2.74
CA VAL A 48 -12.89 -4.99 1.47
C VAL A 48 -14.29 -5.38 1.01
N LYS A 49 -14.70 -4.92 -0.17
CA LYS A 49 -15.98 -5.30 -0.80
C LYS A 49 -15.74 -5.63 -2.27
N ASN A 50 -16.15 -6.82 -2.70
CA ASN A 50 -15.99 -7.30 -4.08
C ASN A 50 -14.54 -7.19 -4.61
N GLY A 51 -13.55 -7.51 -3.78
CA GLY A 51 -12.13 -7.42 -4.14
C GLY A 51 -11.58 -6.00 -4.24
N LYS A 52 -12.37 -4.97 -3.89
CA LYS A 52 -11.92 -3.57 -3.85
C LYS A 52 -11.69 -3.12 -2.41
N PHE A 53 -10.61 -2.40 -2.20
CA PHE A 53 -10.31 -1.73 -0.93
C PHE A 53 -11.02 -0.38 -0.89
N ILE A 54 -11.84 -0.17 0.15
CA ILE A 54 -12.59 1.07 0.40
C ILE A 54 -12.01 1.70 1.65
N ALA A 55 -11.32 2.82 1.52
CA ALA A 55 -10.74 3.54 2.65
C ALA A 55 -11.83 4.07 3.57
N LYS A 56 -11.64 3.87 4.88
CA LYS A 56 -12.51 4.35 5.96
C LYS A 56 -11.85 5.48 6.72
N ASN A 57 -10.64 5.24 7.22
CA ASN A 57 -9.84 6.20 7.99
C ASN A 57 -8.38 6.15 7.53
N LEU A 58 -7.71 7.30 7.63
CA LEU A 58 -6.28 7.46 7.32
C LEU A 58 -5.46 7.62 8.61
N SER A 59 -4.17 7.31 8.53
CA SER A 59 -3.24 7.66 9.60
C SER A 59 -3.01 9.18 9.68
N PRO A 60 -2.83 9.78 10.87
CA PRO A 60 -2.46 11.20 10.99
C PRO A 60 -1.16 11.57 10.27
N ILE A 61 -0.24 10.61 10.18
CA ILE A 61 1.05 10.75 9.48
C ILE A 61 1.00 10.29 8.03
N TYR A 62 -0.19 9.97 7.51
CA TYR A 62 -0.38 9.51 6.14
C TYR A 62 0.22 10.52 5.16
N LYS A 63 1.07 10.02 4.28
CA LYS A 63 1.66 10.77 3.16
C LYS A 63 1.22 10.07 1.89
N ILE A 64 1.03 10.86 0.84
CA ILE A 64 0.87 10.34 -0.52
C ILE A 64 1.88 11.03 -1.41
N GLY A 65 2.50 10.27 -2.29
CA GLY A 65 3.55 10.74 -3.20
C GLY A 65 3.59 9.88 -4.46
N PRO A 66 4.39 10.28 -5.47
CA PRO A 66 4.40 9.64 -6.80
C PRO A 66 4.93 8.20 -6.81
N TYR A 67 5.46 7.70 -5.70
CA TYR A 67 6.01 6.33 -5.58
C TYR A 67 5.07 5.35 -4.86
N GLU A 68 3.78 5.70 -4.74
CA GLU A 68 2.78 4.95 -3.98
C GLU A 68 1.62 4.48 -4.89
N ASP A 69 1.97 3.91 -6.03
CA ASP A 69 1.06 3.45 -7.11
C ASP A 69 -0.01 2.45 -6.63
N ASP A 70 0.31 1.64 -5.62
CA ASP A 70 -0.62 0.72 -4.95
C ASP A 70 -1.89 1.43 -4.43
N MET A 71 -1.80 2.71 -4.07
CA MET A 71 -2.92 3.51 -3.57
C MET A 71 -3.97 3.78 -4.64
N TYR A 72 -3.64 3.66 -5.92
CA TYR A 72 -4.59 3.80 -7.03
C TYR A 72 -5.77 2.82 -6.94
N ASN A 73 -5.53 1.63 -6.38
CA ASN A 73 -6.56 0.59 -6.25
C ASN A 73 -7.47 0.81 -5.02
N VAL A 74 -7.14 1.77 -4.16
CA VAL A 74 -7.92 2.11 -2.97
C VAL A 74 -8.92 3.21 -3.31
N THR A 75 -10.19 2.91 -3.11
CA THR A 75 -11.30 3.85 -3.34
C THR A 75 -11.65 4.59 -2.06
N ASN A 76 -12.37 5.71 -2.18
CA ASN A 76 -12.90 6.49 -1.05
C ASN A 76 -11.83 7.18 -0.18
N LEU A 77 -10.64 7.46 -0.73
CA LEU A 77 -9.52 8.05 0.01
C LEU A 77 -9.80 9.48 0.47
N VAL A 78 -10.49 10.28 -0.35
CA VAL A 78 -10.83 11.68 -0.03
C VAL A 78 -11.88 11.73 1.08
N GLU A 79 -12.93 10.91 1.01
CA GLU A 79 -13.92 10.82 2.08
C GLU A 79 -13.31 10.25 3.38
N ALA A 80 -12.33 9.36 3.28
CA ALA A 80 -11.61 8.85 4.45
C ALA A 80 -10.82 9.94 5.20
N VAL A 81 -10.40 11.02 4.52
CA VAL A 81 -9.81 12.21 5.17
C VAL A 81 -10.82 12.86 6.11
N ASP A 82 -12.06 13.03 5.67
CA ASP A 82 -13.12 13.65 6.47
C ASP A 82 -13.51 12.84 7.69
N ASN A 83 -13.61 11.52 7.49
CA ASN A 83 -13.97 10.57 8.54
C ASN A 83 -12.88 10.40 9.62
N THR A 84 -11.65 10.85 9.37
CA THR A 84 -10.56 10.71 10.32
C THR A 84 -10.58 11.87 11.33
N GLU A 85 -11.03 11.57 12.55
CA GLU A 85 -11.18 12.54 13.64
C GLU A 85 -9.86 13.18 14.08
N TYR A 86 -8.77 12.41 14.09
CA TYR A 86 -7.46 12.84 14.58
C TYR A 86 -6.62 13.65 13.57
N LEU A 87 -7.19 14.03 12.43
CA LEU A 87 -6.55 14.94 11.49
C LEU A 87 -6.90 16.39 11.81
N THR A 88 -5.89 17.26 11.85
CA THR A 88 -6.12 18.71 11.92
C THR A 88 -6.77 19.21 10.65
N ASP A 89 -7.52 20.31 10.73
CA ASP A 89 -8.20 20.88 9.56
C ASP A 89 -7.22 21.26 8.45
N GLU A 90 -6.08 21.85 8.81
CA GLU A 90 -4.98 22.13 7.87
C GLU A 90 -4.51 20.85 7.15
N ARG A 91 -4.40 19.74 7.89
CA ARG A 91 -3.97 18.47 7.31
C ARG A 91 -5.05 17.86 6.41
N LYS A 92 -6.33 18.01 6.78
CA LYS A 92 -7.45 17.57 5.95
C LYS A 92 -7.47 18.30 4.61
N VAL A 93 -7.30 19.63 4.63
CA VAL A 93 -7.21 20.46 3.42
C VAL A 93 -6.04 19.98 2.55
N PHE A 94 -4.84 19.87 3.13
CA PHE A 94 -3.65 19.40 2.41
C PHE A 94 -3.84 18.02 1.76
N LEU A 95 -4.42 17.05 2.47
CA LEU A 95 -4.64 15.71 1.93
C LEU A 95 -5.73 15.70 0.85
N LYS A 96 -6.78 16.49 1.00
CA LYS A 96 -7.85 16.63 0.01
C LYS A 96 -7.37 17.24 -1.31
N GLU A 97 -6.41 18.16 -1.25
CA GLU A 97 -5.77 18.70 -2.46
C GLU A 97 -4.79 17.68 -3.07
N LYS A 98 -4.00 17.01 -2.23
CA LYS A 98 -2.91 16.16 -2.70
C LYS A 98 -3.35 14.79 -3.21
N ILE A 99 -4.38 14.18 -2.62
CA ILE A 99 -4.85 12.84 -3.01
C ILE A 99 -5.32 12.81 -4.47
N PRO A 100 -6.23 13.71 -4.93
CA PRO A 100 -6.67 13.74 -6.33
C PRO A 100 -5.50 13.97 -7.30
N TYR A 101 -4.58 14.87 -6.95
CA TYR A 101 -3.36 15.12 -7.72
C TYR A 101 -2.54 13.84 -7.93
N CYS A 102 -2.26 13.10 -6.86
CA CYS A 102 -1.51 11.84 -6.97
C CYS A 102 -2.29 10.76 -7.72
N LEU A 103 -3.62 10.67 -7.58
CA LEU A 103 -4.43 9.70 -8.30
C LEU A 103 -4.45 9.94 -9.82
N GLU A 104 -4.53 11.20 -10.24
CA GLU A 104 -4.41 11.56 -11.67
C GLU A 104 -2.99 11.27 -12.21
N TYR A 105 -1.95 11.55 -11.41
CA TYR A 105 -0.58 11.17 -11.77
C TYR A 105 -0.45 9.66 -12.01
N PHE A 106 -0.92 8.82 -11.07
CA PHE A 106 -0.87 7.36 -11.22
C PHE A 106 -1.70 6.85 -12.40
N LYS A 107 -2.80 7.52 -12.72
CA LYS A 107 -3.64 7.19 -13.87
C LYS A 107 -2.90 7.48 -15.18
N ALA A 108 -2.22 8.62 -15.28
CA ALA A 108 -1.43 8.99 -16.44
C ALA A 108 -0.24 8.03 -16.62
N GLU A 109 0.49 7.73 -15.55
CA GLU A 109 1.61 6.76 -15.55
C GLU A 109 1.15 5.36 -16.00
N LYS A 110 0.02 4.85 -15.47
CA LYS A 110 -0.55 3.56 -15.90
C LYS A 110 -1.01 3.53 -17.35
N ASN A 111 -1.38 4.67 -17.91
CA ASN A 111 -1.77 4.80 -19.31
C ASN A 111 -0.56 4.97 -20.25
N GLY A 112 0.67 4.96 -19.71
CA GLY A 112 1.90 5.11 -20.49
C GLY A 112 2.17 6.54 -20.94
N VAL A 113 1.56 7.54 -20.28
CA VAL A 113 1.88 8.95 -20.50
C VAL A 113 3.12 9.29 -19.69
N ASP A 114 4.14 9.86 -20.33
CA ASP A 114 5.31 10.36 -19.62
C ASP A 114 4.92 11.63 -18.86
N VAL A 115 5.02 11.55 -17.53
CA VAL A 115 4.61 12.63 -16.62
C VAL A 115 5.84 13.21 -15.94
N GLN A 116 6.20 14.45 -16.26
CA GLN A 116 7.31 15.14 -15.60
C GLN A 116 6.83 15.89 -14.36
N ILE A 117 7.43 15.56 -13.21
CA ILE A 117 7.18 16.26 -11.96
C ILE A 117 8.13 17.45 -11.89
N THR A 118 7.60 18.67 -11.94
CA THR A 118 8.43 19.87 -11.71
C THR A 118 8.95 19.87 -10.28
N ARG A 119 10.17 20.38 -10.09
CA ARG A 119 10.98 20.32 -8.84
C ARG A 119 10.29 20.81 -7.56
N ASN A 120 9.16 21.50 -7.68
CA ASN A 120 8.35 21.99 -6.56
C ASN A 120 7.22 21.02 -6.14
N GLY A 121 7.01 19.91 -6.84
CA GLY A 121 6.09 18.83 -6.48
C GLY A 121 4.60 19.21 -6.43
N ARG A 122 4.24 20.38 -6.99
CA ARG A 122 2.88 20.93 -7.00
C ARG A 122 2.13 20.73 -8.31
N GLU A 123 2.86 20.55 -9.40
CA GLU A 123 2.29 20.42 -10.75
C GLU A 123 3.07 19.35 -11.52
N PHE A 124 2.33 18.46 -12.19
CA PHE A 124 2.89 17.56 -13.19
C PHE A 124 2.40 17.98 -14.57
N GLN A 125 3.29 17.91 -15.56
CA GLN A 125 2.96 18.15 -16.96
C GLN A 125 3.01 16.81 -17.70
N THR A 126 2.00 16.57 -18.52
CA THR A 126 1.97 15.49 -19.49
C THR A 126 2.52 16.05 -20.80
N ASP A 127 3.54 15.43 -21.38
CA ASP A 127 4.00 15.80 -22.70
C ASP A 127 2.91 15.40 -23.73
N GLU A 128 2.39 16.37 -24.49
CA GLU A 128 1.49 16.15 -25.66
C GLU A 128 2.29 15.70 -26.89
#